data_AF-A0A6S7J804-F1
#
_entry.id   AF-A0A6S7J804-F1
#
_cell.length_a   1.000
_cell.length_b   1.000
_cell.length_c   1.000
_cell.angle_alpha   90.00
_cell.angle_beta   90.00
_cell.angle_gamma   90.00
#
_symmetry.space_group_name_H-M   'P 1'
#
loop_
_entity.id
_entity.type
_entity.pdbx_description
1 polymer ?
#
loop_
_entity_poly.entity_id
_entity_poly.type
_entity_poly.pdbx_seq_one_letter_code
_entity_poly.pdbx_strand_id
1 'polypeptide(L)'
;MGNTLFQMLRVEVGGEFDRNVSLENGSRVAGHMLFGPSSCGKTSLLFEYAFNCAEKGDYVLFIAPKPLMKLPLFVNERKQPDAVVLKRINMVYLANCDELTDYFANVHLDKVRNSPTGRTRHVLIDDFHSYFREKGSRTEDTNRLAKCMAYIIDAAEFWSKRQSGQKSECAVLVAETILGESMSAEKLGLYQHWITDFIKIQKHGNSLFQIQPIQHSKNFCNLSELTPHYEIDDNEIKVINKME
;
A
#
# COMPACT_ATOMS: atom_id res chain seq x y z
N MET A 1 -7.37 -1.62 -23.44
CA MET A 1 -7.83 -0.47 -22.63
C MET A 1 -7.45 -0.76 -21.20
N GLY A 2 -6.34 -0.17 -20.74
CA GLY A 2 -5.81 -0.42 -19.40
C GLY A 2 -6.70 0.23 -18.34
N ASN A 3 -7.06 -0.54 -17.34
CA ASN A 3 -8.02 -0.16 -16.31
C ASN A 3 -7.47 1.04 -15.49
N THR A 4 -8.11 2.20 -15.57
CA THR A 4 -7.64 3.51 -15.06
C THR A 4 -7.31 3.51 -13.56
N LEU A 5 -8.14 2.83 -12.77
CA LEU A 5 -7.94 2.60 -11.33
C LEU A 5 -6.56 1.99 -11.03
N PHE A 6 -6.10 1.16 -11.96
CA PHE A 6 -4.84 0.45 -11.85
C PHE A 6 -3.69 1.24 -12.38
N GLN A 7 -3.87 2.18 -13.31
CA GLN A 7 -2.80 3.13 -13.62
C GLN A 7 -2.52 4.03 -12.42
N MET A 8 -3.53 4.28 -11.59
CA MET A 8 -3.36 5.04 -10.34
C MET A 8 -2.81 4.23 -9.19
N LEU A 9 -3.20 2.96 -9.06
CA LEU A 9 -2.57 2.05 -8.12
C LEU A 9 -1.23 1.52 -8.66
N ARG A 10 -0.95 1.62 -9.96
CA ARG A 10 0.33 1.24 -10.58
C ARG A 10 1.36 2.27 -10.16
N VAL A 11 2.15 1.83 -9.21
CA VAL A 11 3.52 2.26 -9.08
C VAL A 11 4.28 1.78 -10.32
N GLU A 12 4.77 2.69 -11.16
CA GLU A 12 5.77 2.32 -12.17
C GLU A 12 7.07 1.96 -11.47
N VAL A 13 7.22 0.69 -11.08
CA VAL A 13 8.52 0.16 -10.66
C VAL A 13 9.35 -0.12 -11.92
N GLY A 14 9.78 0.95 -12.60
CA GLY A 14 10.57 0.81 -13.84
C GLY A 14 10.59 1.98 -14.82
N GLY A 15 10.10 3.17 -14.47
CA GLY A 15 10.52 4.38 -15.18
C GLY A 15 11.96 4.73 -14.74
N GLU A 16 12.79 5.24 -15.64
CA GLU A 16 14.06 5.86 -15.25
C GLU A 16 13.76 6.89 -14.16
N PHE A 17 13.95 6.53 -12.90
CA PHE A 17 14.08 7.49 -11.83
C PHE A 17 15.21 8.39 -12.30
N ASP A 18 14.86 9.63 -12.65
CA ASP A 18 15.84 10.65 -12.91
C ASP A 18 16.71 10.70 -11.66
N ARG A 19 17.92 10.14 -11.75
CA ARG A 19 18.86 9.93 -10.64
C ARG A 19 19.30 11.25 -9.98
N ASN A 20 18.74 12.36 -10.44
CA ASN A 20 19.03 13.73 -10.07
C ASN A 20 17.94 14.38 -9.20
N VAL A 21 16.75 13.78 -9.03
CA VAL A 21 15.84 14.22 -7.97
C VAL A 21 16.24 13.51 -6.68
N SER A 22 17.25 14.09 -6.04
CA SER A 22 17.54 13.80 -4.65
C SER A 22 16.26 14.11 -3.87
N LEU A 23 15.58 13.07 -3.34
CA LEU A 23 14.73 13.29 -2.18
C LEU A 23 15.63 14.01 -1.18
N GLU A 24 15.26 15.21 -0.75
CA GLU A 24 16.02 15.96 0.28
C GLU A 24 16.21 15.11 1.56
N ASN A 25 15.52 13.97 1.68
CA ASN A 25 15.56 13.00 2.78
C ASN A 25 16.19 11.62 2.47
N GLY A 26 16.89 11.40 1.35
CA GLY A 26 17.80 10.24 1.18
C GLY A 26 17.22 8.80 1.14
N SER A 27 15.93 8.58 1.39
CA SER A 27 15.28 7.27 1.27
C SER A 27 15.17 6.83 -0.20
N ARG A 28 15.49 5.57 -0.49
CA ARG A 28 15.38 4.96 -1.83
C ARG A 28 14.16 4.05 -1.99
N VAL A 29 13.21 4.13 -1.07
CA VAL A 29 12.03 3.24 -1.08
C VAL A 29 10.86 4.00 -1.70
N ALA A 30 10.20 3.40 -2.69
CA ALA A 30 8.96 3.94 -3.24
C ALA A 30 7.83 3.75 -2.21
N GLY A 31 7.44 4.83 -1.55
CA GLY A 31 6.44 4.83 -0.49
C GLY A 31 5.09 5.41 -0.96
N HIS A 32 4.03 4.64 -0.77
CA HIS A 32 2.67 4.99 -1.18
C HIS A 32 1.69 4.82 -0.01
N MET A 33 0.69 5.69 0.05
CA MET A 33 -0.40 5.61 1.01
C MET A 33 -1.75 5.62 0.30
N LEU A 34 -2.58 4.62 0.60
CA LEU A 34 -3.98 4.55 0.23
C LEU A 34 -4.83 4.82 1.46
N PHE A 35 -5.53 5.95 1.52
CA PHE A 35 -6.31 6.28 2.70
C PHE A 35 -7.75 6.67 2.38
N GLY A 36 -8.66 6.35 3.28
CA GLY A 36 -10.08 6.58 3.06
C GLY A 36 -10.94 6.02 4.18
N PRO A 37 -12.26 6.25 4.12
CA PRO A 37 -13.18 5.84 5.17
C PRO A 37 -13.20 4.30 5.35
N SER A 38 -13.79 3.85 6.45
CA SER A 38 -14.07 2.42 6.63
C SER A 38 -14.94 1.87 5.50
N SER A 39 -14.75 0.60 5.16
CA SER A 39 -15.55 -0.13 4.18
C SER A 39 -15.56 0.45 2.76
N CYS A 40 -14.50 1.16 2.34
CA CYS A 40 -14.34 1.63 0.96
C CYS A 40 -13.52 0.67 0.07
N GLY A 41 -13.33 -0.59 0.46
CA GLY A 41 -12.66 -1.58 -0.39
C GLY A 41 -11.13 -1.51 -0.43
N LYS A 42 -10.46 -0.77 0.47
CA LYS A 42 -8.99 -0.68 0.54
C LYS A 42 -8.30 -2.05 0.51
N THR A 43 -8.77 -2.99 1.34
CA THR A 43 -8.24 -4.35 1.37
C THR A 43 -8.32 -5.01 -0.01
N SER A 44 -9.48 -4.96 -0.68
CA SER A 44 -9.65 -5.47 -2.04
C SER A 44 -8.70 -4.80 -3.04
N LEU A 45 -8.51 -3.48 -2.95
CA LEU A 45 -7.58 -2.74 -3.81
C LEU A 45 -6.11 -3.14 -3.56
N LEU A 46 -5.71 -3.35 -2.30
CA LEU A 46 -4.38 -3.87 -1.96
C LEU A 46 -4.18 -5.28 -2.53
N PHE A 47 -5.19 -6.15 -2.43
CA PHE A 47 -5.14 -7.49 -2.99
C PHE A 47 -5.01 -7.48 -4.50
N GLU A 48 -5.76 -6.61 -5.14
CA GLU A 48 -5.70 -6.42 -6.56
C GLU A 48 -4.30 -5.95 -7.00
N TYR A 49 -3.69 -5.04 -6.26
CA TYR A 49 -2.28 -4.66 -6.46
C TYR A 49 -1.34 -5.87 -6.28
N ALA A 50 -1.52 -6.64 -5.20
CA ALA A 50 -0.73 -7.83 -4.91
C ALA A 50 -0.77 -8.85 -6.05
N PHE A 51 -1.97 -9.14 -6.59
CA PHE A 51 -2.14 -10.06 -7.71
C PHE A 51 -1.40 -9.59 -8.95
N ASN A 52 -1.50 -8.31 -9.30
CA ASN A 52 -0.79 -7.77 -10.46
C ASN A 52 0.72 -7.88 -10.33
N CYS A 53 1.28 -7.60 -9.15
CA CYS A 53 2.72 -7.74 -8.90
C CYS A 53 3.14 -9.22 -8.98
N ALA A 54 2.36 -10.12 -8.36
CA ALA A 54 2.63 -11.54 -8.39
C ALA A 54 2.55 -12.15 -9.80
N GLU A 55 1.59 -11.72 -10.64
CA GLU A 55 1.48 -12.14 -12.04
C GLU A 55 2.67 -11.70 -12.89
N LYS A 56 3.24 -10.53 -12.60
CA LYS A 56 4.50 -10.07 -13.21
C LYS A 56 5.74 -10.82 -12.71
N GLY A 57 5.56 -11.65 -11.68
CA GLY A 57 6.62 -12.46 -11.10
C GLY A 57 7.27 -11.87 -9.84
N ASP A 58 6.73 -10.78 -9.30
CA ASP A 58 7.26 -10.20 -8.07
C ASP A 58 6.75 -10.97 -6.83
N TYR A 59 7.54 -10.94 -5.75
CA TYR A 59 7.09 -11.43 -4.45
C TYR A 59 6.50 -10.28 -3.62
N VAL A 60 5.35 -10.53 -3.03
CA VAL A 60 4.58 -9.55 -2.26
C VAL A 60 4.45 -10.04 -0.83
N LEU A 61 4.81 -9.19 0.13
CA LEU A 61 4.49 -9.37 1.54
C LEU A 61 3.20 -8.60 1.84
N PHE A 62 2.15 -9.33 2.19
CA PHE A 62 0.86 -8.76 2.59
C PHE A 62 0.70 -8.90 4.10
N ILE A 63 0.62 -7.79 4.81
CA ILE A 63 0.43 -7.73 6.26
C ILE A 63 -0.97 -7.24 6.56
N ALA A 64 -1.67 -7.92 7.46
CA ALA A 64 -2.98 -7.48 7.96
C ALA A 64 -3.12 -7.71 9.47
N PRO A 65 -3.99 -6.96 10.16
CA PRO A 65 -4.17 -7.12 11.60
C PRO A 65 -4.84 -8.43 11.99
N LYS A 66 -5.61 -9.03 11.08
CA LYS A 66 -6.40 -10.25 11.32
C LYS A 66 -6.47 -11.11 10.07
N PRO A 67 -6.62 -12.44 10.23
CA PRO A 67 -6.95 -13.33 9.13
C PRO A 67 -8.18 -12.86 8.37
N LEU A 68 -8.15 -13.00 7.05
CA LEU A 68 -9.29 -12.69 6.20
C LEU A 68 -10.39 -13.73 6.41
N MET A 69 -11.58 -13.26 6.79
CA MET A 69 -12.76 -14.12 6.97
C MET A 69 -13.45 -14.45 5.65
N LYS A 70 -13.24 -13.62 4.62
CA LYS A 70 -13.79 -13.77 3.28
C LYS A 70 -12.72 -13.38 2.26
N LEU A 71 -12.80 -13.91 1.05
CA LEU A 71 -11.98 -13.43 -0.04
C LEU A 71 -12.29 -11.95 -0.30
N PRO A 72 -11.26 -11.10 -0.49
CA PRO A 72 -11.45 -9.73 -0.93
C PRO A 72 -12.17 -9.71 -2.27
N LEU A 73 -12.99 -8.68 -2.48
CA LEU A 73 -13.74 -8.50 -3.72
C LEU A 73 -12.78 -8.28 -4.89
N PHE A 74 -13.03 -8.95 -6.01
CA PHE A 74 -12.24 -8.76 -7.22
C PHE A 74 -12.68 -7.49 -7.95
N VAL A 75 -11.78 -6.89 -8.72
CA VAL A 75 -12.07 -5.69 -9.51
C VAL A 75 -12.43 -6.08 -10.95
N ASN A 76 -13.53 -5.54 -11.48
CA ASN A 76 -14.03 -5.76 -12.85
C ASN A 76 -14.01 -7.25 -13.28
N GLU A 77 -14.68 -8.11 -12.53
CA GLU A 77 -14.81 -9.54 -12.82
C GLU A 77 -13.47 -10.28 -12.99
N ARG A 78 -12.39 -9.81 -12.33
CA ARG A 78 -11.10 -10.49 -12.38
C ARG A 78 -11.25 -11.97 -12.01
N LYS A 79 -10.67 -12.84 -12.82
CA LYS A 79 -10.56 -14.26 -12.49
C LYS A 79 -9.65 -14.48 -11.30
N GLN A 80 -9.97 -15.47 -10.49
CA GLN A 80 -9.11 -15.89 -9.38
C GLN A 80 -7.71 -16.26 -9.91
N PRO A 81 -6.63 -15.74 -9.31
CA PRO A 81 -5.27 -16.07 -9.74
C PRO A 81 -4.91 -17.53 -9.49
N ASP A 82 -4.06 -18.07 -10.37
CA ASP A 82 -3.56 -19.44 -10.25
C ASP A 82 -2.71 -19.65 -8.99
N ALA A 83 -2.61 -20.90 -8.53
CA ALA A 83 -1.84 -21.26 -7.35
C ALA A 83 -0.37 -20.82 -7.40
N VAL A 84 0.23 -20.74 -8.59
CA VAL A 84 1.60 -20.26 -8.79
C VAL A 84 1.73 -18.77 -8.49
N VAL A 85 0.73 -17.98 -8.85
CA VAL A 85 0.66 -16.54 -8.54
C VAL A 85 0.46 -16.36 -7.04
N LEU A 86 -0.47 -17.09 -6.44
CA LEU A 86 -0.76 -17.01 -5.01
C LEU A 86 0.47 -17.37 -4.15
N LYS A 87 1.32 -18.31 -4.58
CA LYS A 87 2.58 -18.66 -3.90
C LYS A 87 3.59 -17.51 -3.82
N ARG A 88 3.45 -16.45 -4.61
CA ARG A 88 4.30 -15.26 -4.54
C ARG A 88 3.78 -14.21 -3.56
N ILE A 89 2.57 -14.38 -3.03
CA ILE A 89 1.97 -13.49 -2.04
C ILE A 89 2.10 -14.17 -0.67
N ASN A 90 3.01 -13.66 0.15
CA ASN A 90 3.20 -14.10 1.52
C ASN A 90 2.29 -13.30 2.45
N MET A 91 1.30 -13.95 3.07
CA MET A 91 0.41 -13.31 4.03
C MET A 91 0.94 -13.46 5.46
N VAL A 92 1.01 -12.36 6.19
CA VAL A 92 1.40 -12.31 7.59
C VAL A 92 0.33 -11.56 8.37
N TYR A 93 -0.08 -12.11 9.51
CA TYR A 93 -1.10 -11.51 10.36
C TYR A 93 -0.48 -11.09 11.69
N LEU A 94 -0.47 -9.79 11.98
CA LEU A 94 0.16 -9.20 13.17
C LEU A 94 -0.87 -8.35 13.89
N ALA A 95 -1.18 -8.64 15.15
CA ALA A 95 -2.38 -8.13 15.81
C ALA A 95 -2.25 -6.71 16.36
N ASN A 96 -1.03 -6.22 16.56
CA ASN A 96 -0.75 -4.96 17.26
C ASN A 96 0.58 -4.34 16.81
N CYS A 97 0.81 -3.06 17.17
CA CYS A 97 2.01 -2.31 16.80
C CYS A 97 3.31 -2.98 17.24
N ASP A 98 3.32 -3.69 18.37
CA ASP A 98 4.54 -4.29 18.89
C ASP A 98 4.95 -5.49 18.03
N GLU A 99 4.01 -6.39 17.70
CA GLU A 99 4.22 -7.47 16.73
C GLU A 99 4.65 -6.95 15.35
N LEU A 100 4.04 -5.86 14.89
CA LEU A 100 4.41 -5.22 13.62
C LEU A 100 5.85 -4.70 13.64
N THR A 101 6.22 -4.00 14.71
CA THR A 101 7.56 -3.43 14.89
C THR A 101 8.60 -4.53 15.01
N ASP A 102 8.34 -5.55 15.84
CA ASP A 102 9.23 -6.69 16.05
C ASP A 102 9.42 -7.48 14.75
N TYR A 103 8.37 -7.67 13.97
CA TYR A 103 8.46 -8.35 12.68
C TYR A 103 9.48 -7.66 11.76
N PHE A 104 9.36 -6.33 11.57
CA PHE A 104 10.26 -5.58 10.70
C PHE A 104 11.67 -5.45 11.28
N ALA A 105 11.82 -5.28 12.59
CA ALA A 105 13.13 -5.24 13.25
C ALA A 105 13.93 -6.55 13.04
N ASN A 106 13.25 -7.69 12.98
CA ASN A 106 13.87 -9.00 12.81
C ASN A 106 14.20 -9.37 11.36
N VAL A 107 13.75 -8.59 10.36
CA VAL A 107 13.98 -8.88 8.93
C VAL A 107 15.47 -9.03 8.60
N HIS A 108 16.33 -8.26 9.24
CA HIS A 108 17.78 -8.28 9.02
C HIS A 108 18.45 -9.57 9.49
N LEU A 109 17.80 -10.31 10.40
CA LEU A 109 18.29 -11.58 10.94
C LEU A 109 18.03 -12.74 9.99
N ASP A 110 17.13 -12.60 9.02
CA ASP A 110 16.86 -13.63 8.02
C ASP A 110 18.08 -13.78 7.10
N LYS A 111 18.89 -14.82 7.35
CA LYS A 111 20.10 -15.11 6.54
C LYS A 111 19.77 -15.81 5.22
N VAL A 112 18.53 -16.29 5.03
CA VAL A 112 18.15 -17.09 3.88
C VAL A 112 17.70 -16.18 2.73
N ARG A 113 18.60 -15.92 1.77
CA ARG A 113 18.27 -15.10 0.59
C ARG A 113 17.09 -15.60 -0.25
N ASN A 114 16.79 -16.91 -0.16
CA ASN A 114 15.73 -17.56 -0.94
C ASN A 114 14.41 -17.70 -0.17
N SER A 115 14.30 -17.15 1.04
CA SER A 115 13.04 -17.11 1.76
C SER A 115 12.02 -16.24 1.02
N PRO A 116 10.71 -16.48 1.18
CA PRO A 116 9.67 -15.59 0.66
C PRO A 116 9.88 -14.12 1.09
N THR A 117 10.28 -13.92 2.34
CA THR A 117 10.63 -12.63 2.93
C THR A 117 11.87 -12.00 2.27
N GLY A 118 12.94 -12.77 2.05
CA GLY A 118 14.18 -12.28 1.43
C GLY A 118 14.03 -11.84 -0.04
N ARG A 119 12.96 -12.27 -0.71
CA ARG A 119 12.64 -11.91 -2.11
C ARG A 119 11.58 -10.82 -2.24
N THR A 120 11.06 -10.30 -1.14
CA THR A 120 9.98 -9.30 -1.11
C THR A 120 10.35 -8.09 -1.95
N ARG A 121 9.49 -7.75 -2.92
CA ARG A 121 9.61 -6.55 -3.76
C ARG A 121 8.53 -5.53 -3.44
N HIS A 122 7.44 -5.97 -2.81
CA HIS A 122 6.31 -5.12 -2.44
C HIS A 122 5.87 -5.47 -1.02
N VAL A 123 5.75 -4.45 -0.17
CA VAL A 123 5.23 -4.57 1.19
C VAL A 123 3.89 -3.86 1.24
N LEU A 124 2.83 -4.61 1.47
CA LEU A 124 1.47 -4.10 1.56
C LEU A 124 1.00 -4.24 3.01
N ILE A 125 0.58 -3.15 3.62
CA ILE A 125 0.11 -3.17 5.02
C ILE A 125 -1.33 -2.69 5.05
N ASP A 126 -2.24 -3.59 5.41
CA ASP A 126 -3.67 -3.31 5.51
C ASP A 126 -4.04 -2.73 6.88
N ASP A 127 -5.05 -1.85 6.87
CA ASP A 127 -5.63 -1.18 8.05
C ASP A 127 -4.60 -0.69 9.08
N PHE A 128 -3.61 0.09 8.62
CA PHE A 128 -2.48 0.57 9.42
C PHE A 128 -2.91 1.35 10.68
N HIS A 129 -4.03 2.09 10.59
CA HIS A 129 -4.68 2.77 11.71
C HIS A 129 -4.88 1.85 12.93
N SER A 130 -5.26 0.59 12.70
CA SER A 130 -5.64 -0.35 13.76
C SER A 130 -4.48 -0.70 14.71
N TYR A 131 -3.23 -0.60 14.24
CA TYR A 131 -2.04 -0.93 15.02
C TYR A 131 -1.76 0.08 16.14
N PHE A 132 -2.12 1.34 15.94
CA PHE A 132 -1.77 2.45 16.85
C PHE A 132 -2.94 2.92 17.70
N ARG A 133 -4.09 2.25 17.59
CA ARG A 133 -5.28 2.57 18.37
C ARG A 133 -5.24 1.84 19.72
N GLU A 134 -4.85 2.56 20.76
CA GLU A 134 -4.94 2.03 22.12
C GLU A 134 -6.40 1.96 22.58
N LYS A 135 -6.79 0.86 23.23
CA LYS A 135 -8.16 0.69 23.76
C LYS A 135 -8.41 1.75 24.84
N GLY A 136 -9.32 2.68 24.56
CA GLY A 136 -9.74 3.71 25.52
C GLY A 136 -8.96 5.03 25.42
N SER A 137 -7.93 5.13 24.58
CA SER A 137 -7.27 6.39 24.28
C SER A 137 -7.96 7.12 23.12
N ARG A 138 -8.09 8.45 23.24
CA ARG A 138 -8.57 9.33 22.16
C ARG A 138 -7.44 9.85 21.28
N THR A 139 -6.19 9.67 21.69
CA THR A 139 -5.00 10.18 21.00
C THR A 139 -4.19 9.02 20.44
N GLU A 140 -3.89 9.09 19.15
CA GLU A 140 -2.95 8.16 18.52
C GLU A 140 -1.53 8.40 19.04
N ASP A 141 -0.78 7.33 19.27
CA ASP A 141 0.63 7.42 19.66
C ASP A 141 1.50 7.65 18.42
N THR A 142 1.70 8.92 18.09
CA THR A 142 2.49 9.36 16.93
C THR A 142 3.97 8.95 17.04
N ASN A 143 4.51 8.78 18.25
CA ASN A 143 5.89 8.32 18.44
C ASN A 143 6.04 6.84 18.06
N ARG A 144 5.11 5.99 18.49
CA ARG A 144 5.07 4.59 18.06
C ARG A 144 4.88 4.47 16.56
N LEU A 145 4.04 5.32 15.98
CA LEU A 145 3.79 5.37 14.55
C LEU A 145 5.05 5.75 13.77
N ALA A 146 5.74 6.83 14.14
CA ALA A 146 7.01 7.24 13.54
C ALA A 146 8.07 6.13 13.65
N LYS A 147 8.20 5.51 14.82
CA LYS A 147 9.14 4.41 15.06
C LYS A 147 8.84 3.22 14.15
N CYS A 148 7.57 2.80 14.07
CA CYS A 148 7.15 1.69 13.22
C CYS A 148 7.42 1.98 11.74
N MET A 149 7.09 3.18 11.26
CA MET A 149 7.42 3.62 9.89
C MET A 149 8.92 3.55 9.61
N ALA A 150 9.77 3.98 10.54
CA ALA A 150 11.22 3.87 10.37
C ALA A 150 11.68 2.41 10.19
N TYR A 151 11.15 1.46 10.97
CA TYR A 151 11.47 0.03 10.80
C TYR A 151 10.95 -0.55 9.47
N ILE A 152 9.76 -0.16 9.03
CA ILE A 152 9.19 -0.59 7.74
C ILE A 152 10.10 -0.16 6.59
N ILE A 153 10.52 1.11 6.59
CA ILE A 153 11.36 1.68 5.53
C ILE A 153 12.77 1.07 5.57
N ASP A 154 13.37 0.92 6.75
CA ASP A 154 14.67 0.27 6.91
C ASP A 154 14.67 -1.19 6.40
N ALA A 155 13.62 -1.95 6.70
CA ALA A 155 13.45 -3.30 6.16
C ALA A 155 13.28 -3.30 4.63
N ALA A 156 12.51 -2.36 4.07
CA ALA A 156 12.35 -2.20 2.62
C ALA A 156 13.66 -1.83 1.92
N GLU A 157 14.47 -0.95 2.51
CA GLU A 157 15.81 -0.63 2.01
C GLU A 157 16.72 -1.86 2.03
N PHE A 158 16.68 -2.64 3.11
CA PHE A 158 17.47 -3.86 3.23
C PHE A 158 17.11 -4.88 2.14
N TRP A 159 15.81 -5.11 1.90
CA TRP A 159 15.35 -5.96 0.80
C TRP A 159 15.78 -5.42 -0.57
N SER A 160 15.71 -4.11 -0.78
CA SER A 160 16.19 -3.47 -2.02
C SER A 160 17.69 -3.73 -2.24
N LYS A 161 18.52 -3.51 -1.22
CA LYS A 161 19.98 -3.72 -1.28
C LYS A 161 20.34 -5.19 -1.54
N ARG A 162 19.57 -6.13 -0.99
CA ARG A 162 19.77 -7.58 -1.22
C ARG A 162 19.50 -8.01 -2.65
N GLN A 163 18.68 -7.26 -3.37
CA GLN A 163 18.28 -7.55 -4.74
C GLN A 163 19.11 -6.81 -5.78
N SER A 164 20.31 -6.34 -5.42
CA SER A 164 21.24 -5.47 -6.17
C SER A 164 21.71 -5.93 -7.58
N GLY A 165 21.03 -6.89 -8.22
CA GLY A 165 21.13 -7.20 -9.65
C GLY A 165 19.82 -7.04 -10.44
N GLN A 166 18.71 -6.67 -9.81
CA GLN A 166 17.43 -6.39 -10.47
C GLN A 166 17.17 -4.88 -10.51
N LYS A 167 16.52 -4.41 -11.59
CA LYS A 167 16.39 -2.97 -11.92
C LYS A 167 15.51 -2.14 -10.98
N SER A 168 14.81 -2.75 -10.03
CA SER A 168 13.74 -2.03 -9.32
C SER A 168 13.82 -2.23 -7.80
N GLU A 169 13.51 -1.17 -7.05
CA GLU A 169 13.62 -1.12 -5.59
C GLU A 169 12.34 -1.68 -4.93
N CYS A 170 12.40 -2.00 -3.64
CA CYS A 170 11.22 -2.44 -2.90
C CYS A 170 10.24 -1.27 -2.77
N ALA A 171 8.96 -1.55 -3.00
CA ALA A 171 7.87 -0.59 -2.79
C ALA A 171 7.11 -0.90 -1.49
N VAL A 172 6.64 0.14 -0.82
CA VAL A 172 5.80 0.06 0.39
C VAL A 172 4.47 0.74 0.10
N LEU A 173 3.36 0.04 0.32
CA LEU A 173 2.00 0.57 0.20
C LEU A 173 1.24 0.35 1.50
N VAL A 174 0.81 1.44 2.12
CA VAL A 174 0.11 1.43 3.41
C VAL A 174 -1.35 1.82 3.19
N ALA A 175 -2.28 0.99 3.66
CA ALA A 175 -3.71 1.34 3.70
C ALA A 175 -4.10 1.92 5.05
N GLU A 176 -4.55 3.16 5.07
CA GLU A 176 -4.94 3.88 6.28
C GLU A 176 -6.47 4.10 6.31
N THR A 177 -7.09 3.78 7.44
CA THR A 177 -8.51 4.09 7.66
C THR A 177 -8.64 5.44 8.38
N ILE A 178 -9.31 6.40 7.74
CA ILE A 178 -9.64 7.69 8.37
C ILE A 178 -11.04 7.64 8.99
N LEU A 179 -11.17 8.08 10.24
CA LEU A 179 -12.43 8.11 10.98
C LEU A 179 -13.24 9.41 10.77
N GLY A 180 -12.63 10.42 10.15
CA GLY A 180 -13.26 11.70 9.81
C GLY A 180 -13.13 12.04 8.33
N GLU A 181 -13.38 13.31 7.98
CA GLU A 181 -13.34 13.78 6.59
C GLU A 181 -11.91 13.87 6.00
N SER A 182 -10.91 14.02 6.87
CA SER A 182 -9.51 14.13 6.50
C SER A 182 -8.58 13.58 7.59
N MET A 183 -7.34 13.30 7.18
CA MET A 183 -6.24 12.98 8.08
C MET A 183 -5.77 14.26 8.79
N SER A 184 -5.39 14.17 10.07
CA SER A 184 -4.83 15.33 10.77
C SER A 184 -3.53 15.80 10.10
N ALA A 185 -3.27 17.10 10.11
CA ALA A 185 -2.06 17.68 9.53
C ALA A 185 -0.77 17.11 10.16
N GLU A 186 -0.80 16.83 11.46
CA GLU A 186 0.31 16.22 12.21
C GLU A 186 0.63 14.82 11.69
N LYS A 187 -0.40 13.98 11.54
CA LYS A 187 -0.24 12.60 11.05
C LYS A 187 0.17 12.57 9.58
N LEU A 188 -0.42 13.45 8.76
CA LEU A 188 -0.04 13.61 7.37
C LEU A 188 1.43 14.05 7.23
N GLY A 189 1.85 15.06 8.00
CA GLY A 189 3.23 15.55 8.00
C GLY A 189 4.24 14.49 8.43
N LEU A 190 3.86 13.63 9.38
CA LEU A 190 4.65 12.47 9.75
C LEU A 190 4.80 11.50 8.58
N TYR A 191 3.71 11.09 7.92
CA TYR A 191 3.81 10.17 6.78
C TYR A 191 4.62 10.75 5.61
N GLN A 192 4.49 12.05 5.35
CA GLN A 192 5.22 12.76 4.30
C GLN A 192 6.74 12.71 4.48
N HIS A 193 7.24 12.35 5.67
CA HIS A 193 8.67 12.12 5.87
C HIS A 193 9.19 10.90 5.11
N TRP A 194 8.36 9.86 4.91
CA TRP A 194 8.74 8.58 4.30
C TRP A 194 7.98 8.23 3.02
N ILE A 195 6.77 8.76 2.86
CA ILE A 195 5.84 8.44 1.76
C ILE A 195 5.75 9.66 0.85
N THR A 196 5.89 9.45 -0.46
CA THR A 196 5.82 10.51 -1.45
C THR A 196 4.45 10.60 -2.11
N ASP A 197 3.75 9.47 -2.19
CA ASP A 197 2.55 9.34 -3.00
C ASP A 197 1.35 9.04 -2.10
N PHE A 198 0.34 9.90 -2.20
CA PHE A 198 -0.86 9.83 -1.38
C PHE A 198 -2.07 9.69 -2.27
N ILE A 199 -2.88 8.67 -2.01
CA ILE A 199 -4.09 8.35 -2.75
C ILE A 199 -5.25 8.38 -1.76
N LYS A 200 -6.15 9.34 -1.93
CA LYS A 200 -7.36 9.48 -1.13
C LYS A 200 -8.52 8.78 -1.80
N ILE A 201 -9.25 7.97 -1.05
CA ILE A 201 -10.55 7.44 -1.42
C ILE A 201 -11.62 8.31 -0.73
N GLN A 202 -12.49 8.90 -1.54
CA GLN A 202 -13.64 9.68 -1.08
C GLN A 202 -14.93 8.91 -1.32
N LYS A 203 -15.89 9.04 -0.40
CA LYS A 203 -17.23 8.43 -0.53
C LYS A 203 -18.19 9.48 -1.10
N HIS A 204 -18.84 9.17 -2.22
CA HIS A 204 -19.79 10.07 -2.92
C HIS A 204 -21.25 9.61 -2.84
N GLY A 205 -21.48 8.36 -2.43
CA GLY A 205 -22.82 7.79 -2.26
C GLY A 205 -22.78 6.57 -1.35
N ASN A 206 -23.81 5.73 -1.36
CA ASN A 206 -23.86 4.55 -0.48
C ASN A 206 -22.77 3.53 -0.81
N SER A 207 -22.60 3.22 -2.10
CA SER A 207 -21.66 2.26 -2.68
C SER A 207 -20.62 2.90 -3.59
N LEU A 208 -20.73 4.21 -3.86
CA LEU A 208 -19.90 4.93 -4.83
C LEU A 208 -18.72 5.65 -4.17
N PHE A 209 -17.54 5.39 -4.71
CA PHE A 209 -16.27 5.94 -4.24
C PHE A 209 -15.49 6.57 -5.39
N GLN A 210 -14.66 7.56 -5.05
CA GLN A 210 -13.75 8.24 -5.96
C GLN A 210 -12.31 8.06 -5.47
N ILE A 211 -11.39 7.73 -6.39
CA ILE A 211 -9.96 7.77 -6.12
C ILE A 211 -9.37 9.10 -6.60
N GLN A 212 -8.66 9.77 -5.71
CA GLN A 212 -8.01 11.05 -5.97
C GLN A 212 -6.54 11.00 -5.51
N PRO A 213 -5.56 11.13 -6.42
CA PRO A 213 -4.18 11.35 -6.02
C PRO A 213 -4.03 12.75 -5.39
N ILE A 214 -3.24 12.86 -4.34
CA ILE A 214 -2.89 14.13 -3.72
C ILE A 214 -1.55 14.57 -4.30
N GLN A 215 -1.58 15.61 -5.12
CA GLN A 215 -0.39 16.17 -5.76
C GLN A 215 0.47 16.90 -4.71
N HIS A 216 1.50 16.22 -4.20
CA HIS A 216 2.58 16.86 -3.45
C HIS A 216 3.95 16.74 -4.15
N SER A 217 4.09 15.83 -5.11
CA SER A 217 5.31 15.63 -5.90
C SER A 217 5.17 16.25 -7.30
N LYS A 218 6.22 16.94 -7.76
CA LYS A 218 6.32 17.60 -9.09
C LYS A 218 6.22 16.64 -10.29
N ASN A 219 6.12 15.33 -10.06
CA ASN A 219 6.10 14.31 -11.12
C ASN A 219 4.69 13.82 -11.49
N PHE A 220 3.63 14.27 -10.81
CA PHE A 220 2.23 13.89 -11.12
C PHE A 220 1.55 14.83 -12.14
N CYS A 221 2.29 15.34 -13.12
CA CYS A 221 1.77 16.38 -14.02
C CYS A 221 0.75 15.93 -15.06
N ASN A 222 0.38 14.64 -15.18
CA ASN A 222 -0.58 14.19 -16.21
C ASN A 222 -1.69 13.23 -15.72
N LEU A 223 -1.88 13.03 -14.41
CA LEU A 223 -2.91 12.12 -13.87
C LEU A 223 -4.16 12.83 -13.36
N SER A 224 -4.24 14.17 -13.41
CA SER A 224 -5.42 14.93 -12.95
C SER A 224 -6.66 14.75 -13.82
N GLU A 225 -6.53 14.23 -15.05
CA GLU A 225 -7.65 14.01 -15.98
C GLU A 225 -8.35 12.66 -15.82
N LEU A 226 -7.79 11.79 -14.98
CA LEU A 226 -8.40 10.52 -14.63
C LEU A 226 -8.65 10.64 -13.14
N THR A 227 -9.89 10.60 -12.68
CA THR A 227 -10.24 10.31 -11.28
C THR A 227 -11.30 9.23 -11.35
N PRO A 228 -10.89 7.94 -11.34
CA PRO A 228 -11.78 6.84 -11.52
C PRO A 228 -12.72 6.79 -10.34
N HIS A 229 -13.98 6.60 -10.68
CA HIS A 229 -14.97 6.23 -9.70
C HIS A 229 -15.04 4.72 -9.67
N TYR A 230 -15.44 4.16 -8.54
CA TYR A 230 -15.79 2.76 -8.49
C TYR A 230 -16.96 2.54 -7.55
N GLU A 231 -17.73 1.53 -7.85
CA GLU A 231 -18.81 1.05 -7.02
C GLU A 231 -18.42 -0.27 -6.37
N ILE A 232 -18.81 -0.45 -5.11
CA ILE A 232 -18.72 -1.72 -4.41
C ILE A 232 -20.11 -2.33 -4.36
N ASP A 233 -20.27 -3.51 -4.96
CA ASP A 233 -21.45 -4.35 -4.74
C ASP A 233 -21.08 -5.61 -3.94
N ASP A 234 -22.05 -6.50 -3.71
CA ASP A 234 -21.85 -7.68 -2.87
C ASP A 234 -20.82 -8.68 -3.45
N ASN A 235 -20.47 -8.57 -4.73
CA ASN A 235 -19.66 -9.57 -5.45
C ASN A 235 -18.36 -9.01 -6.01
N GLU A 236 -18.27 -7.70 -6.28
CA GLU A 236 -17.11 -7.10 -6.92
C GLU A 236 -16.95 -5.59 -6.70
N ILE A 237 -15.79 -5.08 -7.14
CA ILE A 237 -15.51 -3.66 -7.32
C ILE A 237 -15.61 -3.31 -8.80
N LYS A 238 -16.57 -2.46 -9.18
CA LYS A 238 -16.79 -2.01 -10.56
C LYS A 238 -16.19 -0.65 -10.80
N VAL A 239 -15.22 -0.54 -11.69
CA VAL A 239 -14.58 0.73 -12.07
C VAL A 239 -15.44 1.47 -13.10
N ILE A 240 -15.80 2.71 -12.78
CA ILE A 240 -16.60 3.61 -13.59
C ILE A 240 -15.65 4.68 -14.18
N ASN A 241 -15.41 4.59 -15.49
CA ASN A 241 -14.47 5.47 -16.19
C ASN A 241 -15.06 6.83 -16.62
N LYS A 242 -16.40 6.99 -16.58
CA LYS A 242 -17.11 8.27 -16.79
C LYS A 242 -18.38 8.28 -15.94
N MET A 243 -18.59 9.36 -15.17
CA MET A 243 -19.94 9.70 -14.70
C MET A 243 -20.65 10.37 -15.89
N GLU A 244 -21.74 9.79 -16.38
CA GLU A 244 -22.67 10.49 -17.27
C GLU A 244 -23.53 11.49 -16.47
#